data_AF-A0A7G5EM20-F1
#
_entry.id   AF-A0A7G5EM20-F1
#
_cell.length_a   1.000
_cell.length_b   1.000
_cell.length_c   1.000
_cell.angle_alpha   90.00
_cell.angle_beta   90.00
_cell.angle_gamma   90.00
#
_symmetry.space_group_name_H-M   'P 1'
#
loop_
_entity.id
_entity.type
_entity.pdbx_description
1 polymer ?
#
loop_
_entity_poly.entity_id
_entity_poly.type
_entity_poly.pdbx_seq_one_letter_code
_entity_poly.pdbx_strand_id
1 'polypeptide(L)'
;MNDDRAPNMAASAFPAAPWFKRSRHVRIRPTPARLRVLEAIVQLGRSRVKCADITLHLAQSGAPLPAATIYCVAKEMAQAGLLMRDREDGGLTVYSLAAGV
;
A
#
# COMPACT_ATOMS: atom_id res chain seq x y z
N MET A 1 -1.12 -18.03 -35.41
CA MET A 1 -2.39 -17.56 -34.80
C MET A 1 -2.66 -18.42 -33.59
N ASN A 2 -2.52 -18.03 -32.33
CA ASN A 2 -2.12 -16.80 -31.66
C ASN A 2 -1.26 -17.28 -30.49
N ASP A 3 -0.01 -16.84 -30.43
CA ASP A 3 0.74 -16.78 -29.18
C ASP A 3 0.50 -15.39 -28.58
N ASP A 4 0.83 -15.22 -27.30
CA ASP A 4 0.87 -13.92 -26.60
C ASP A 4 -0.46 -13.27 -26.16
N ARG A 5 -0.94 -13.66 -24.96
CA ARG A 5 -1.32 -12.66 -23.95
C ARG A 5 -1.44 -13.24 -22.53
N ALA A 6 -0.30 -13.53 -21.92
CA ALA A 6 -0.19 -13.40 -20.47
C ALA A 6 0.33 -11.98 -20.19
N PRO A 7 -0.41 -11.09 -19.53
CA PRO A 7 0.27 -9.99 -18.85
C PRO A 7 0.92 -10.60 -17.61
N ASN A 8 2.06 -11.27 -17.80
CA ASN A 8 3.05 -11.44 -16.75
C ASN A 8 3.70 -10.08 -16.51
N MET A 9 2.90 -9.12 -16.03
CA MET A 9 3.42 -7.90 -15.46
C MET A 9 3.87 -8.30 -14.07
N ALA A 10 5.12 -8.80 -14.02
CA ALA A 10 5.85 -9.08 -12.80
C ALA A 10 5.46 -8.05 -11.76
N ALA A 11 4.67 -8.49 -10.77
CA ALA A 11 4.35 -7.74 -9.57
C ALA A 11 5.69 -7.28 -9.04
N SER A 12 6.03 -6.03 -9.35
CA SER A 12 7.38 -5.57 -9.20
C SER A 12 7.60 -5.56 -7.71
N ALA A 13 8.39 -6.52 -7.23
CA ALA A 13 8.84 -6.65 -5.86
C ALA A 13 9.79 -5.49 -5.55
N PHE A 14 9.34 -4.26 -5.78
CA PHE A 14 9.98 -3.08 -5.27
C PHE A 14 9.82 -3.17 -3.77
N PRO A 15 10.92 -3.34 -3.01
CA PRO A 15 10.81 -3.38 -1.57
C PRO A 15 10.15 -2.06 -1.10
N ALA A 16 9.24 -2.14 -0.14
CA ALA A 16 8.60 -0.94 0.42
C ALA A 16 9.63 0.02 1.09
N ALA A 17 10.81 -0.48 1.46
CA ALA A 17 11.86 0.29 2.11
C ALA A 17 12.37 1.49 1.28
N PRO A 18 12.62 1.38 -0.04
CA PRO A 18 12.96 2.51 -0.90
C PRO A 18 11.97 3.68 -0.84
N TRP A 19 10.67 3.42 -0.63
CA TRP A 19 9.66 4.48 -0.54
C TRP A 19 9.87 5.37 0.69
N PHE A 20 10.26 4.79 1.83
CA PHE A 20 10.65 5.56 3.01
C PHE A 20 11.97 6.33 2.82
N LYS A 21 12.88 5.85 1.96
CA LYS A 21 14.19 6.48 1.71
C LYS A 21 14.16 7.58 0.65
N ARG A 22 13.33 7.45 -0.39
CA ARG A 22 13.21 8.44 -1.48
C ARG A 22 12.49 9.71 -1.04
N SER A 23 11.52 9.57 -0.15
CA SER A 23 10.84 10.72 0.42
C SER A 23 11.66 11.37 1.54
N ARG A 24 12.53 12.33 1.15
CA ARG A 24 13.30 13.18 2.09
C ARG A 24 12.42 13.96 3.08
N HIS A 25 11.11 14.05 2.81
CA HIS A 25 10.13 14.77 3.63
C HIS A 25 9.30 13.88 4.57
N VAL A 26 9.41 12.55 4.46
CA VAL A 26 8.62 11.61 5.26
C VAL A 26 9.30 11.41 6.62
N ARG A 27 8.79 12.11 7.64
CA ARG A 27 9.31 12.07 9.01
C ARG A 27 8.70 10.95 9.87
N ILE A 28 8.43 9.79 9.28
CA ILE A 28 7.92 8.64 10.03
C ILE A 28 8.88 7.45 9.96
N ARG A 29 9.08 6.80 11.11
CA ARG A 29 9.97 5.63 11.22
C ARG A 29 9.41 4.44 10.42
N PRO A 30 10.22 3.72 9.63
CA PRO A 30 9.79 2.47 8.97
C PRO A 30 9.72 1.33 9.99
N THR A 31 8.55 1.12 10.61
CA THR A 31 8.30 -0.02 11.49
C THR A 31 7.88 -1.25 10.66
N PRO A 32 8.00 -2.48 11.19
CA PRO A 32 7.58 -3.69 10.47
C PRO A 32 6.12 -3.63 9.98
N ALA A 33 5.21 -3.08 10.79
CA ALA A 33 3.80 -2.91 10.40
C ALA A 33 3.64 -1.91 9.24
N ARG A 34 4.34 -0.77 9.29
CA ARG A 34 4.32 0.26 8.24
C ARG A 34 4.88 -0.27 6.92
N LEU A 35 6.00 -1.01 6.98
CA LEU A 35 6.60 -1.65 5.82
C LEU A 35 5.65 -2.66 5.18
N ARG A 36 5.02 -3.54 5.97
CA ARG A 36 4.06 -4.54 5.46
C ARG A 36 2.82 -3.91 4.85
N VAL A 37 2.24 -2.89 5.49
CA VAL A 37 1.07 -2.20 4.93
C VAL A 37 1.42 -1.49 3.63
N LEU A 38 2.57 -0.81 3.58
CA LEU A 38 3.01 -0.14 2.36
C LEU A 38 3.32 -1.15 1.23
N GLU A 39 3.99 -2.25 1.56
CA GLU A 39 4.26 -3.34 0.62
C GLU A 39 2.98 -3.95 0.07
N ALA A 40 1.99 -4.20 0.93
CA ALA A 40 0.68 -4.68 0.50
C ALA A 40 0.00 -3.71 -0.48
N ILE A 41 0.05 -2.39 -0.21
CA ILE A 41 -0.50 -1.37 -1.13
C ILE A 41 0.24 -1.38 -2.48
N VAL A 42 1.57 -1.47 -2.47
CA VAL A 42 2.40 -1.55 -3.68
C VAL A 42 2.07 -2.81 -4.49
N GLN A 43 1.98 -3.96 -3.83
CA GLN A 43 1.69 -5.25 -4.45
C GLN A 43 0.27 -5.35 -5.01
N LEU A 44 -0.71 -4.71 -4.34
CA LEU A 44 -2.07 -4.63 -4.86
C LEU A 44 -2.15 -3.85 -6.18
N GLY A 45 -1.15 -3.00 -6.49
CA GLY A 45 -0.96 -2.38 -7.81
C GLY A 45 -2.10 -1.47 -8.27
N ARG A 46 -3.07 -1.18 -7.40
CA ARG A 46 -4.25 -0.37 -7.67
C ARG A 46 -4.00 1.06 -7.24
N SER A 47 -4.55 2.00 -8.00
CA SER A 47 -4.51 3.43 -7.68
C SER A 47 -5.40 3.81 -6.51
N ARG A 48 -6.31 2.95 -6.05
CA ARG A 48 -7.18 3.18 -4.89
C ARG A 48 -7.39 1.86 -4.15
N VAL A 49 -6.94 1.78 -2.90
CA VAL A 49 -6.93 0.56 -2.09
C VAL A 49 -7.68 0.78 -0.78
N LYS A 50 -8.62 -0.12 -0.43
CA LYS A 50 -9.35 -0.06 0.85
C LYS A 50 -8.57 -0.77 1.95
N CYS A 51 -8.80 -0.40 3.21
CA CYS A 51 -8.22 -1.15 4.34
C CYS A 51 -8.65 -2.63 4.34
N ALA A 52 -9.86 -2.94 3.86
CA ALA A 52 -10.34 -4.31 3.71
C ALA A 52 -9.48 -5.11 2.73
N ASP A 53 -9.11 -4.52 1.59
CA ASP A 53 -8.24 -5.16 0.60
C ASP A 53 -6.85 -5.43 1.17
N ILE A 54 -6.28 -4.47 1.91
CA ILE A 54 -4.98 -4.63 2.58
C ILE A 54 -5.05 -5.75 3.62
N THR A 55 -6.14 -5.80 4.39
CA THR A 55 -6.34 -6.83 5.42
C THR A 55 -6.41 -8.21 4.79
N LEU A 56 -7.18 -8.35 3.71
CA LEU A 56 -7.30 -9.61 2.97
C LEU A 56 -5.95 -10.05 2.40
N HIS A 57 -5.22 -9.13 1.76
CA HIS A 57 -3.90 -9.40 1.18
C HIS A 57 -2.89 -9.86 2.23
N LEU A 58 -2.84 -9.19 3.39
CA LEU A 58 -1.94 -9.55 4.48
C LEU A 58 -2.30 -10.90 5.14
N ALA A 59 -3.59 -11.23 5.22
CA ALA A 59 -4.03 -12.54 5.68
C ALA A 59 -3.62 -13.64 4.71
N GLN A 60 -3.75 -13.41 3.40
CA GLN A 60 -3.37 -14.36 2.35
C GLN A 60 -1.87 -14.57 2.24
N SER A 61 -1.06 -13.56 2.57
CA SER A 61 0.41 -13.66 2.57
C SER A 61 1.00 -14.32 3.82
N GLY A 62 0.15 -14.79 4.75
CA GLY A 62 0.60 -15.45 5.99
C GLY A 62 1.13 -14.49 7.06
N ALA A 63 0.89 -13.19 6.90
CA ALA A 63 1.37 -12.15 7.82
C ALA A 63 0.23 -11.20 8.25
N PRO A 64 -0.86 -11.71 8.86
CA PRO A 64 -2.00 -10.89 9.22
C PRO A 64 -1.63 -9.80 10.22
N LEU A 65 -2.25 -8.63 10.05
CA LEU A 65 -2.21 -7.54 11.02
C LEU A 65 -3.65 -7.20 11.46
N PRO A 66 -3.86 -6.74 12.69
CA PRO A 66 -5.18 -6.28 13.12
C PRO A 66 -5.69 -5.15 12.23
N ALA A 67 -6.97 -5.19 11.86
CA ALA A 67 -7.58 -4.17 10.99
C ALA A 67 -7.41 -2.74 11.55
N ALA A 68 -7.50 -2.57 12.87
CA ALA A 68 -7.23 -1.30 13.54
C ALA A 68 -5.78 -0.83 13.36
N THR A 69 -4.81 -1.75 13.43
CA THR A 69 -3.40 -1.43 13.17
C THR A 69 -3.20 -0.99 11.72
N ILE A 70 -3.79 -1.70 10.76
CA ILE A 70 -3.74 -1.36 9.33
C ILE A 70 -4.31 0.03 9.10
N TYR A 71 -5.47 0.34 9.66
CA TYR A 71 -6.10 1.65 9.54
C TYR A 71 -5.24 2.77 10.14
N CYS A 72 -4.75 2.60 11.37
CA CYS A 72 -3.88 3.59 12.01
C CYS A 72 -2.61 3.84 11.21
N VAL A 73 -1.95 2.77 10.77
CA VAL A 73 -0.72 2.84 9.97
C VAL A 73 -0.97 3.53 8.63
N ALA A 74 -2.04 3.18 7.90
CA ALA A 74 -2.38 3.83 6.63
C ALA A 74 -2.70 5.33 6.82
N LYS A 75 -3.42 5.67 7.89
CA LYS A 75 -3.70 7.07 8.26
C LYS A 75 -2.42 7.85 8.57
N GLU A 76 -1.52 7.29 9.39
CA GLU A 76 -0.24 7.92 9.72
C GLU A 76 0.65 8.11 8.48
N MET A 77 0.71 7.12 7.60
CA MET A 77 1.45 7.22 6.33
C MET A 77 0.84 8.28 5.41
N ALA A 78 -0.49 8.42 5.39
CA ALA A 78 -1.14 9.49 4.65
C ALA A 78 -0.81 10.88 5.23
N GLN A 79 -0.83 11.02 6.56
CA GLN A 79 -0.42 12.26 7.24
C GLN A 79 1.05 12.61 6.98
N ALA A 80 1.90 11.60 6.83
CA ALA A 80 3.31 11.78 6.51
C ALA A 80 3.58 12.09 5.02
N GLY A 81 2.55 12.04 4.15
CA GLY A 81 2.69 12.25 2.72
C GLY A 81 3.24 11.04 1.95
N LEU A 82 3.28 9.85 2.55
CA LEU A 82 3.62 8.59 1.86
C LEU A 82 2.45 8.07 1.03
N LEU A 83 1.23 8.26 1.55
CA LEU A 83 0.00 7.87 0.90
C LEU A 83 -0.87 9.10 0.66
N MET A 84 -1.69 9.06 -0.38
CA MET A 84 -2.87 9.93 -0.44
C MET A 84 -4.06 9.18 0.16
N ARG A 85 -4.95 9.95 0.80
CA ARG A 85 -6.16 9.45 1.42
C ARG A 85 -7.35 10.16 0.80
N ASP A 86 -8.17 9.40 0.10
CA ASP A 86 -9.37 9.90 -0.57
C ASP A 86 -10.63 9.21 -0.04
N ARG A 87 -11.79 9.78 -0.39
CA ARG A 87 -13.07 9.11 -0.23
C ARG A 87 -13.55 8.61 -1.58
N GLU A 88 -13.99 7.37 -1.62
CA GLU A 88 -14.69 6.77 -2.76
C GLU A 88 -16.20 7.01 -2.62
N ASP A 89 -16.92 6.91 -3.73
CA ASP A 89 -18.38 6.88 -3.75
C ASP A 89 -18.90 5.82 -2.75
N GLY A 90 -19.85 6.23 -1.90
CA GLY A 90 -20.29 5.44 -0.75
C GLY A 90 -19.54 5.71 0.56
N GLY A 91 -18.65 6.72 0.59
CA GLY A 91 -18.05 7.23 1.83
C GLY A 91 -16.88 6.40 2.36
N LEU A 92 -16.45 5.37 1.64
CA LEU A 92 -15.33 4.52 2.01
C LEU A 92 -14.00 5.27 1.85
N THR A 93 -13.09 5.11 2.81
CA THR A 93 -11.73 5.64 2.70
C THR A 93 -10.88 4.72 1.83
N VAL A 94 -10.22 5.30 0.84
CA VAL A 94 -9.26 4.61 -0.02
C VAL A 94 -7.90 5.29 0.08
N TYR A 95 -6.86 4.49 -0.08
CA TYR A 95 -5.47 4.92 -0.02
C TYR A 95 -4.77 4.65 -1.34
N SER A 96 -3.85 5.53 -1.71
CA SER A 96 -3.02 5.40 -2.90
C SER A 96 -1.61 5.87 -2.59
N LEU A 97 -0.63 5.46 -3.40
CA LEU A 97 0.74 5.93 -3.25
C LEU A 97 0.81 7.41 -3.63
N ALA A 98 1.49 8.23 -2.83
CA ALA A 98 1.70 9.63 -3.18
C ALA A 98 2.61 9.73 -4.41
N ALA A 99 2.25 10.60 -5.36
CA ALA A 99 3.08 10.86 -6.53
C ALA A 99 4.37 11.59 -6.10
N GLY A 100 5.54 11.06 -6.48
CA GLY A 100 6.84 11.66 -6.17
C GLY A 100 7.61 11.01 -5.02
N VAL A 101 7.17 9.84 -4.55
CA VAL A 101 7.94 8.95 -3.66
C VAL A 101 8.77 7.95 -4.46
#